data_AF-A0A957JZK3-F1
#
_entry.id   AF-A0A957JZK3-F1
#
_cell.length_a   1.000
_cell.length_b   1.000
_cell.length_c   1.000
_cell.angle_alpha   90.00
_cell.angle_beta   90.00
_cell.angle_gamma   90.00
#
_symmetry.space_group_name_H-M   'P 1'
#
loop_
_entity.id
_entity.type
_entity.pdbx_description
1 polymer ?
#
loop_
_entity_poly.entity_id
_entity_poly.type
_entity_poly.pdbx_seq_one_letter_code
_entity_poly.pdbx_strand_id
1 'polypeptide(L)'
;MKQRRGLIILTILMVATLLTLLPLSLTRALPAGAPLSRPATPITVIGNSLTPLLGTPIGELRLYRYGPAGWEAIPFQIDEVSATGVFTSSEDGLLDSNDQLSFMSQDSGFQSSLLWVADAEAQSHQRVEIELFDPVAQEVGAVYLYRSTTLALSSTRYVSWDS
;
A
#
# COMPACT_ATOMS: atom_id res chain seq x y z
N MET A 1 -36.50 -68.50 -23.75
CA MET A 1 -36.72 -67.12 -23.24
C MET A 1 -36.68 -67.21 -21.73
N LYS A 2 -35.85 -66.54 -20.93
CA LYS A 2 -35.17 -65.25 -21.05
C LYS A 2 -33.98 -65.26 -20.06
N GLN A 3 -32.75 -65.04 -20.56
CA GLN A 3 -31.58 -64.78 -19.73
C GLN A 3 -31.67 -63.38 -19.11
N ARG A 4 -31.19 -63.22 -17.87
CA ARG A 4 -30.46 -62.01 -17.44
C ARG A 4 -29.33 -62.39 -16.49
N ARG A 5 -28.12 -62.37 -17.02
CA ARG A 5 -26.84 -62.39 -16.30
C ARG A 5 -26.48 -60.94 -15.95
N GLY A 6 -26.15 -60.65 -14.70
CA GLY A 6 -25.55 -59.38 -14.25
C GLY A 6 -24.68 -59.69 -13.03
N LEU A 7 -23.42 -60.07 -13.26
CA LEU A 7 -22.24 -59.19 -13.28
C LEU A 7 -21.76 -58.86 -11.86
N ILE A 8 -21.01 -59.82 -11.32
CA ILE A 8 -19.99 -59.61 -10.28
C ILE A 8 -18.79 -58.96 -10.98
N ILE A 9 -17.99 -58.20 -10.21
CA ILE A 9 -16.63 -57.67 -10.51
C ILE A 9 -16.61 -56.21 -10.96
N LEU A 10 -16.44 -55.29 -10.00
CA LEU A 10 -15.48 -54.18 -10.15
C LEU A 10 -14.99 -53.69 -8.78
N THR A 11 -14.24 -54.54 -8.10
CA THR A 11 -13.16 -54.12 -7.19
C THR A 11 -11.93 -53.85 -8.06
N ILE A 12 -11.06 -52.91 -7.65
CA ILE A 12 -9.80 -52.46 -8.29
C ILE A 12 -9.96 -51.19 -9.14
N LEU A 13 -9.88 -50.02 -8.49
CA LEU A 13 -8.79 -49.06 -8.73
C LEU A 13 -8.83 -47.89 -7.71
N MET A 14 -8.91 -48.19 -6.41
CA MET A 14 -8.74 -47.17 -5.36
C MET A 14 -7.28 -47.18 -4.86
N VAL A 15 -6.34 -46.99 -5.79
CA VAL A 15 -4.88 -46.97 -5.50
C VAL A 15 -4.16 -45.76 -6.13
N ALA A 16 -4.85 -44.84 -6.82
CA ALA A 16 -4.18 -43.70 -7.44
C ALA A 16 -4.91 -42.38 -7.18
N THR A 17 -4.93 -41.93 -5.92
CA THR A 17 -5.09 -40.50 -5.60
C THR A 17 -4.36 -40.17 -4.30
N LEU A 18 -3.20 -40.78 -4.09
CA LEU A 18 -2.13 -40.15 -3.33
C LEU A 18 -1.45 -39.11 -4.25
N LEU A 19 -2.21 -38.08 -4.63
CA LEU A 19 -1.63 -36.86 -5.14
C LEU A 19 -1.49 -35.97 -3.91
N THR A 20 -0.34 -36.12 -3.26
CA THR A 20 0.14 -35.25 -2.19
C THR A 20 -0.27 -33.82 -2.51
N LEU A 21 -1.12 -33.22 -1.66
CA LEU A 21 -1.27 -31.78 -1.62
C LEU A 21 0.13 -31.24 -1.32
N LEU A 22 0.89 -30.90 -2.36
CA LEU A 22 1.95 -29.94 -2.21
C LEU A 22 1.22 -28.66 -1.78
N PRO A 23 1.41 -28.14 -0.56
CA PRO A 23 1.08 -26.76 -0.34
C PRO A 23 1.89 -26.00 -1.39
N LEU A 24 1.20 -25.40 -2.35
CA LEU A 24 1.82 -24.44 -3.25
C LEU A 24 2.23 -23.28 -2.36
N SER A 25 3.40 -23.38 -1.75
CA SER A 25 4.06 -22.27 -1.11
C SER A 25 4.32 -21.30 -2.25
N LEU A 26 3.41 -20.35 -2.45
CA LEU A 26 3.75 -19.13 -3.17
C LEU A 26 4.82 -18.47 -2.31
N THR A 27 6.08 -18.78 -2.58
CA THR A 27 7.18 -17.97 -2.09
C THR A 27 6.97 -16.61 -2.74
N ARG A 28 6.31 -15.69 -2.01
CA ARG A 28 6.16 -14.32 -2.46
C ARG A 28 7.57 -13.76 -2.52
N ALA A 29 8.12 -13.62 -3.72
CA ALA A 29 9.33 -12.87 -3.91
C ALA A 29 9.07 -11.49 -3.31
N LEU A 30 9.83 -11.12 -2.28
CA LEU A 30 9.77 -9.76 -1.77
C LEU A 30 10.18 -8.86 -2.94
N PRO A 31 9.44 -7.77 -3.19
CA PRO A 31 9.88 -6.82 -4.18
C PRO A 31 11.29 -6.32 -3.86
N ALA A 32 12.04 -5.93 -4.88
CA ALA A 32 13.38 -5.41 -4.72
C ALA A 32 13.37 -4.10 -3.89
N GLY A 33 14.41 -3.89 -3.09
CA GLY A 33 14.63 -2.70 -2.26
C GLY A 33 14.34 -2.94 -0.78
N ALA A 34 15.37 -2.96 0.07
CA ALA A 34 15.16 -2.98 1.51
C ALA A 34 14.60 -1.63 1.97
N PRO A 35 13.61 -1.59 2.90
CA PRO A 35 13.20 -0.34 3.54
C PRO A 35 14.42 0.42 4.06
N LEU A 36 14.35 1.75 4.05
CA LEU A 36 15.45 2.57 4.53
C LEU A 36 15.77 2.25 6.00
N SER A 37 17.04 1.97 6.29
CA SER A 37 17.57 1.72 7.64
C SER A 37 17.84 3.01 8.43
N ARG A 38 17.51 4.18 7.84
CA ARG A 38 17.87 5.51 8.32
C ARG A 38 17.00 5.96 9.52
N PRO A 39 17.55 6.74 10.48
CA PRO A 39 16.76 7.38 11.53
C PRO A 39 15.56 8.17 10.98
N ALA A 40 14.50 8.32 11.79
CA ALA A 40 13.35 9.19 11.49
C ALA A 40 13.81 10.59 11.04
N THR A 41 13.77 10.83 9.73
CA THR A 41 13.94 12.16 9.17
C THR A 41 12.68 12.56 8.41
N PRO A 42 12.20 13.80 8.60
CA PRO A 42 11.02 14.26 7.90
C PRO A 42 11.32 14.37 6.40
N ILE A 43 10.38 13.87 5.61
CA ILE A 43 10.32 13.99 4.16
C ILE A 43 9.13 14.86 3.84
N THR A 44 9.35 15.89 3.02
CA THR A 44 8.30 16.79 2.55
C THR A 44 8.22 16.72 1.03
N VAL A 45 7.02 16.49 0.51
CA VAL A 45 6.70 16.44 -0.92
C VAL A 45 5.70 17.54 -1.22
N ILE A 46 6.01 18.38 -2.19
CA ILE A 46 5.14 19.48 -2.63
C ILE A 46 4.01 18.91 -3.49
N GLY A 47 2.79 19.43 -3.32
CA GLY A 47 1.59 18.95 -4.00
C GLY A 47 1.69 18.94 -5.52
N ASN A 48 2.47 19.85 -6.12
CA ASN A 48 2.76 19.84 -7.56
C ASN A 48 3.43 18.55 -8.05
N SER A 49 4.16 17.83 -7.19
CA SER A 49 4.74 16.50 -7.48
C SER A 49 3.72 15.36 -7.32
N LEU A 50 2.52 15.65 -6.80
CA LEU A 50 1.42 14.72 -6.59
C LEU A 50 0.30 14.92 -7.63
N THR A 51 0.65 15.37 -8.84
CA THR A 51 -0.27 15.79 -9.90
C THR A 51 -1.47 14.85 -10.14
N PRO A 52 -1.33 13.50 -10.12
CA PRO A 52 -2.46 12.57 -10.27
C PRO A 52 -3.58 12.71 -9.23
N LEU A 53 -3.31 13.39 -8.11
CA LEU A 53 -4.20 13.51 -6.96
C LEU A 53 -4.60 14.95 -6.62
N LEU A 54 -4.20 15.95 -7.43
CA LEU A 54 -4.63 17.33 -7.22
C LEU A 54 -6.16 17.46 -7.26
N GLY A 55 -6.70 18.33 -6.40
CA GLY A 55 -8.15 18.51 -6.21
C GLY A 55 -8.83 17.37 -5.45
N THR A 56 -8.09 16.38 -4.95
CA THR A 56 -8.64 15.33 -4.07
C THR A 56 -8.89 15.91 -2.68
N PRO A 57 -10.03 15.62 -2.03
CA PRO A 57 -10.22 15.99 -0.63
C PRO A 57 -9.13 15.40 0.26
N ILE A 58 -8.44 16.24 1.03
CA ILE A 58 -7.32 15.83 1.89
C ILE A 58 -7.75 14.71 2.85
N GLY A 59 -8.99 14.76 3.35
CA GLY A 59 -9.58 13.74 4.22
C GLY A 59 -9.76 12.34 3.58
N GLU A 60 -9.66 12.23 2.26
CA GLU A 60 -9.73 10.98 1.50
C GLU A 60 -8.33 10.43 1.14
N LEU A 61 -7.27 11.17 1.44
CA LEU A 61 -5.91 10.72 1.14
C LEU A 61 -5.39 9.75 2.21
N ARG A 62 -4.66 8.74 1.75
CA ARG A 62 -4.18 7.64 2.59
C ARG A 62 -2.75 7.29 2.17
N LEU A 63 -1.82 7.38 3.12
CA LEU A 63 -0.42 7.02 2.87
C LEU A 63 -0.12 5.64 3.44
N TYR A 64 0.41 4.77 2.58
CA TYR A 64 0.68 3.37 2.90
C TYR A 64 2.11 2.99 2.52
N ARG A 65 2.65 2.01 3.23
CA ARG A 65 3.85 1.28 2.82
C ARG A 65 3.51 -0.15 2.46
N TYR A 66 4.34 -0.75 1.62
CA TYR A 66 4.29 -2.19 1.37
C TYR A 66 5.41 -2.89 2.14
N GLY A 67 5.04 -3.81 3.04
CA GLY A 67 5.95 -4.54 3.92
C GLY A 67 5.91 -6.06 3.71
N PRO A 68 6.63 -6.83 4.54
CA PRO A 68 6.68 -8.29 4.43
C PRO A 68 5.30 -8.93 4.62
N ALA A 69 4.49 -8.36 5.53
CA ALA A 69 3.12 -8.77 5.83
C ALA A 69 2.06 -8.20 4.87
N GLY A 70 2.45 -7.36 3.91
CA GLY A 70 1.52 -6.67 3.01
C GLY A 70 1.43 -5.17 3.28
N TRP A 71 0.29 -4.59 2.96
CA TRP A 71 0.07 -3.15 3.00
C TRP A 71 -0.23 -2.67 4.43
N GLU A 72 0.38 -1.56 4.82
CA GLU A 72 0.22 -0.96 6.14
C GLU A 72 0.09 0.56 6.02
N ALA A 73 -0.86 1.15 6.75
CA ALA A 73 -1.03 2.60 6.79
C ALA A 73 0.07 3.25 7.63
N ILE A 74 0.69 4.30 7.12
CA ILE A 74 1.75 5.04 7.82
C ILE A 74 1.26 6.43 8.23
N PRO A 75 1.82 7.02 9.31
CA PRO A 75 1.46 8.36 9.69
C PRO A 75 1.91 9.36 8.62
N PHE A 76 1.13 10.41 8.41
CA PHE A 76 1.49 11.52 7.53
C PHE A 76 0.68 12.75 7.92
N GLN A 77 1.08 13.89 7.37
CA GLN A 77 0.36 15.15 7.45
C GLN A 77 0.28 15.76 6.05
N ILE A 78 -0.79 16.49 5.78
CA ILE A 78 -0.86 17.40 4.65
C ILE A 78 -1.13 18.77 5.24
N ASP A 79 -0.21 19.69 5.00
CA ASP A 79 -0.34 21.07 5.44
C ASP A 79 -0.81 21.91 4.25
N GLU A 80 -1.99 22.53 4.40
CA GLU A 80 -2.53 23.49 3.43
C GLU A 80 -1.71 24.78 3.47
N VAL A 81 -1.40 25.32 2.28
CA VAL A 81 -0.61 26.55 2.13
C VAL A 81 -1.41 27.54 1.30
N SER A 82 -1.67 28.73 1.85
CA SER A 82 -2.41 29.75 1.11
C SER A 82 -1.66 30.26 -0.11
N ALA A 83 -2.36 30.94 -1.02
CA ALA A 83 -1.76 31.61 -2.18
C ALA A 83 -0.63 32.61 -1.83
N THR A 84 -0.59 33.12 -0.59
CA THR A 84 0.48 34.01 -0.11
C THR A 84 1.63 33.25 0.57
N GLY A 85 1.61 31.92 0.57
CA GLY A 85 2.64 31.06 1.17
C GLY A 85 2.51 30.90 2.69
N VAL A 86 1.32 31.11 3.25
CA VAL A 86 1.09 30.99 4.70
C VAL A 86 0.42 29.65 4.99
N PHE A 87 1.03 28.86 5.87
CA PHE A 87 0.41 27.63 6.38
C PHE A 87 -0.89 27.95 7.10
N THR A 88 -1.94 27.21 6.77
CA THR A 88 -3.28 27.39 7.34
C THR A 88 -3.88 26.05 7.72
N SER A 89 -4.72 26.04 8.75
CA SER A 89 -5.52 24.87 9.13
C SER A 89 -6.89 24.85 8.42
N SER A 90 -7.16 25.85 7.58
CA SER A 90 -8.40 26.01 6.85
C SER A 90 -8.10 26.77 5.57
N GLU A 91 -8.09 26.06 4.46
CA GLU A 91 -8.24 26.62 3.11
C GLU A 91 -9.52 26.08 2.48
N ASP A 92 -9.42 25.13 1.55
CA ASP A 92 -10.56 24.56 0.84
C ASP A 92 -10.74 23.04 1.08
N GLY A 93 -9.80 22.43 1.80
CA GLY A 93 -9.78 21.01 2.13
C GLY A 93 -9.39 20.10 0.97
N LEU A 94 -8.88 20.65 -0.13
CA LEU A 94 -8.43 19.93 -1.31
C LEU A 94 -6.90 19.94 -1.39
N LEU A 95 -6.32 18.89 -1.98
CA LEU A 95 -4.89 18.87 -2.24
C LEU A 95 -4.55 19.81 -3.40
N ASP A 96 -3.81 20.86 -3.10
CA ASP A 96 -3.35 21.86 -4.06
C ASP A 96 -1.85 21.75 -4.38
N SER A 97 -1.43 22.48 -5.42
CA SER A 97 -0.08 22.40 -5.97
C SER A 97 1.02 22.89 -5.00
N ASN A 98 0.67 23.73 -4.03
CA ASN A 98 1.56 24.34 -3.05
C ASN A 98 1.47 23.70 -1.66
N ASP A 99 0.55 22.76 -1.45
CA ASP A 99 0.44 22.00 -0.21
C ASP A 99 1.64 21.10 0.02
N GLN A 100 1.80 20.66 1.26
CA GLN A 100 2.96 19.88 1.68
C GLN A 100 2.53 18.56 2.32
N LEU A 101 2.81 17.45 1.64
CA LEU A 101 2.75 16.12 2.23
C LEU A 101 4.01 15.86 3.04
N SER A 102 3.86 15.55 4.33
CA SER A 102 4.96 15.28 5.26
C SER A 102 4.83 13.89 5.90
N PHE A 103 5.92 13.13 5.91
CA PHE A 103 6.03 11.82 6.56
C PHE A 103 7.48 11.52 6.96
N MET A 104 7.75 10.40 7.66
CA MET A 104 9.10 10.04 8.10
C MET A 104 9.73 9.00 7.18
N SER A 105 11.03 9.17 6.87
CA SER A 105 11.80 8.25 6.02
C SER A 105 11.79 6.79 6.49
N GLN A 106 11.78 6.58 7.81
CA GLN A 106 11.75 5.25 8.44
C GLN A 106 10.45 4.48 8.18
N ASP A 107 9.38 5.18 7.76
CA ASP A 107 8.08 4.57 7.47
C ASP A 107 7.98 4.09 6.01
N SER A 108 9.05 4.21 5.23
CA SER A 108 9.11 3.61 3.90
C SER A 108 9.04 2.08 3.93
N GLY A 109 8.54 1.49 2.85
CA GLY A 109 8.48 0.04 2.62
C GLY A 109 9.25 -0.39 1.38
N PHE A 110 9.04 -1.64 0.97
CA PHE A 110 9.58 -2.17 -0.28
C PHE A 110 8.91 -1.52 -1.49
N GLN A 111 9.66 -1.35 -2.58
CA GLN A 111 9.13 -0.84 -3.84
C GLN A 111 8.21 -1.86 -4.52
N SER A 112 6.98 -1.49 -4.85
CA SER A 112 5.98 -2.35 -5.47
C SER A 112 5.08 -1.58 -6.44
N SER A 113 5.58 -1.42 -7.67
CA SER A 113 4.82 -0.80 -8.76
C SER A 113 3.65 -1.65 -9.25
N LEU A 114 3.69 -2.98 -9.06
CA LEU A 114 2.71 -3.92 -9.58
C LEU A 114 1.57 -4.25 -8.59
N LEU A 115 1.86 -4.24 -7.29
CA LEU A 115 0.86 -4.61 -6.29
C LEU A 115 0.10 -3.37 -5.84
N TRP A 116 -1.18 -3.55 -5.55
CA TRP A 116 -2.06 -2.52 -4.99
C TRP A 116 -2.57 -2.97 -3.63
N VAL A 117 -2.92 -2.01 -2.78
CA VAL A 117 -3.72 -2.31 -1.58
C VAL A 117 -5.06 -2.93 -2.00
N ALA A 118 -5.52 -3.92 -1.24
CA ALA A 118 -6.74 -4.66 -1.55
C ALA A 118 -7.99 -3.85 -1.16
N ASP A 119 -8.22 -2.74 -1.86
CA ASP A 119 -9.33 -1.82 -1.66
C ASP A 119 -9.87 -1.38 -3.03
N ALA A 120 -11.16 -1.64 -3.27
CA ALA A 120 -11.77 -1.40 -4.58
C ALA A 120 -11.84 0.09 -4.93
N GLU A 121 -12.07 0.95 -3.93
CA GLU A 121 -12.11 2.40 -4.13
C GLU A 121 -10.71 2.93 -4.50
N ALA A 122 -9.68 2.55 -3.74
CA ALA A 122 -8.30 2.92 -4.05
C ALA A 122 -7.88 2.47 -5.44
N GLN A 123 -8.22 1.24 -5.84
CA GLN A 123 -7.92 0.68 -7.16
C GLN A 123 -8.67 1.36 -8.32
N SER A 124 -9.75 2.10 -8.02
CA SER A 124 -10.49 2.87 -9.02
C SER A 124 -9.92 4.28 -9.27
N HIS A 125 -8.94 4.70 -8.47
CA HIS A 125 -8.27 6.00 -8.57
C HIS A 125 -6.80 5.84 -8.97
N GLN A 126 -6.18 6.94 -9.40
CA GLN A 126 -4.72 6.95 -9.57
C GLN A 126 -4.03 6.84 -8.21
N ARG A 127 -2.81 6.29 -8.22
CA ARG A 127 -1.92 6.21 -7.08
C ARG A 127 -0.64 6.98 -7.39
N VAL A 128 -0.09 7.65 -6.39
CA VAL A 128 1.27 8.19 -6.47
C VAL A 128 2.20 7.30 -5.67
N GLU A 129 3.25 6.80 -6.32
CA GLU A 129 4.37 6.12 -5.67
C GLU A 129 5.49 7.14 -5.46
N ILE A 130 5.93 7.29 -4.21
CA ILE A 130 7.01 8.18 -3.82
C ILE A 130 8.20 7.29 -3.50
N GLU A 131 9.20 7.29 -4.37
CA GLU A 131 10.45 6.57 -4.18
C GLU A 131 11.41 7.41 -3.33
N LEU A 132 12.05 6.77 -2.36
CA LEU A 132 13.06 7.36 -1.51
C LEU A 132 14.38 6.64 -1.77
N PHE A 133 15.43 7.41 -2.05
CA PHE A 133 16.78 6.89 -2.25
C PHE A 133 17.72 7.46 -1.19
N ASP A 134 18.36 6.57 -0.43
CA ASP A 134 19.49 6.94 0.44
C ASP A 134 20.80 6.72 -0.33
N PRO A 135 21.49 7.79 -0.79
CA PRO A 135 22.71 7.66 -1.57
C PRO A 135 23.92 7.21 -0.73
N VAL A 136 23.85 7.29 0.60
CA VAL A 136 24.95 6.86 1.49
C VAL A 136 24.86 5.35 1.74
N ALA A 137 23.65 4.87 2.08
CA ALA A 137 23.41 3.45 2.32
C ALA A 137 23.18 2.64 1.02
N GLN A 138 22.92 3.33 -0.10
CA GLN A 138 22.48 2.72 -1.37
C GLN A 138 21.18 1.92 -1.21
N GLU A 139 20.28 2.42 -0.36
CA GLU A 139 18.98 1.81 -0.07
C GLU A 139 17.87 2.56 -0.82
N VAL A 140 16.84 1.81 -1.23
CA VAL A 140 15.66 2.33 -1.91
C VAL A 140 14.43 1.85 -1.16
N GLY A 141 13.59 2.80 -0.74
CA GLY A 141 12.28 2.54 -0.15
C GLY A 141 11.18 3.27 -0.91
N ALA A 142 9.93 2.93 -0.63
CA ALA A 142 8.79 3.61 -1.24
C ALA A 142 7.62 3.79 -0.27
N VAL A 143 6.83 4.82 -0.50
CA VAL A 143 5.50 5.01 0.09
C VAL A 143 4.48 5.28 -1.02
N TYR A 144 3.21 5.04 -0.71
CA TYR A 144 2.13 4.98 -1.69
C TYR A 144 0.96 5.83 -1.21
N LEU A 145 0.69 6.90 -1.94
CA LEU A 145 -0.44 7.78 -1.69
C LEU A 145 -1.64 7.32 -2.52
N TYR A 146 -2.72 6.99 -1.83
CA TYR A 146 -3.99 6.56 -2.39
C TYR A 146 -5.09 7.57 -2.06
N ARG A 147 -6.12 7.61 -2.91
CA ARG A 147 -7.43 8.18 -2.58
C ARG A 147 -8.38 7.05 -2.19
N SER A 148 -8.93 7.09 -0.98
CA SER A 148 -9.94 6.15 -0.52
C SER A 148 -10.60 6.63 0.78
N THR A 149 -11.93 6.51 0.85
CA THR A 149 -12.72 6.69 2.07
C THR A 149 -12.75 5.43 2.94
N THR A 150 -12.51 4.25 2.35
CA THR A 150 -12.60 2.94 3.01
C THR A 150 -11.28 2.43 3.60
N LEU A 151 -10.14 2.88 3.07
CA LEU A 151 -8.83 2.57 3.64
C LEU A 151 -8.66 3.23 5.01
N ALA A 152 -8.05 2.50 5.92
CA ALA A 152 -7.75 2.97 7.27
C ALA A 152 -6.65 4.05 7.25
N LEU A 153 -6.74 4.99 8.19
CA LEU A 153 -5.61 5.83 8.56
C LEU A 153 -4.66 5.04 9.46
N SER A 154 -3.42 5.53 9.60
CA SER A 154 -2.52 4.99 10.61
C SER A 154 -3.09 5.21 12.01
N SER A 155 -2.98 4.19 12.87
CA SER A 155 -3.33 4.31 14.29
C SER A 155 -2.29 5.11 15.08
N THR A 156 -1.14 5.40 14.49
CA THR A 156 -0.06 6.20 15.06
C THR A 156 -0.11 7.63 14.51
N ARG A 157 0.28 8.61 15.32
CA ARG A 157 0.50 10.01 14.92
C ARG A 157 1.90 10.43 15.32
N TYR A 158 2.54 11.30 14.52
CA TYR A 158 3.84 11.84 14.89
C TYR A 158 3.77 12.82 16.06
N VAL A 159 2.65 13.55 16.19
CA VAL A 159 2.39 14.50 17.26
C VAL A 159 1.03 14.21 17.86
N SER A 160 0.97 14.14 19.18
CA SER A 160 -0.25 14.16 19.98
C SER A 160 -0.24 15.41 20.85
N TRP A 161 -1.36 16.12 20.91
CA TRP A 161 -1.54 17.21 21.85
C TRP A 161 -2.27 16.66 23.08
N ASP A 162 -1.68 16.82 24.25
CA ASP A 162 -2.41 16.62 25.50
C ASP A 162 -3.38 17.79 25.65
N SER A 163 -4.68 17.52 25.48
CA SER A 163 -5.78 18.46 25.71
C SER A 163 -6.12 18.55 27.20
#